data_AF-A0A556UE44-F1
#
_entry.id   AF-A0A556UE44-F1
#
_cell.length_a   1.000
_cell.length_b   1.000
_cell.length_c   1.000
_cell.angle_alpha   90.00
_cell.angle_beta   90.00
_cell.angle_gamma   90.00
#
_symmetry.space_group_name_H-M   'P 1'
#
loop_
_entity.id
_entity.type
_entity.pdbx_description
1 polymer ?
#
loop_
_entity_poly.entity_id
_entity_poly.type
_entity_poly.pdbx_seq_one_letter_code
_entity_poly.pdbx_strand_id
1 'polypeptide(L)'
;MKAMDIYIADVPFDDIDKSKVRPALVVKVSQNRVNVFKITSKYKNKSNVIKQLYYPIKEWKSAGLSHPSYVDTHRTYNLPQEKIFAKKPLGKLSDIDRIQLFEFIQAKLGEQKRQK
;
A
#
# COMPACT_ATOMS: atom_id res chain seq x y z
N MET A 1 -7.92 -14.22 -6.65
CA MET A 1 -6.96 -13.35 -5.93
C MET A 1 -6.79 -12.13 -6.81
N LYS A 2 -7.13 -10.94 -6.32
CA LYS A 2 -7.33 -9.77 -7.19
C LYS A 2 -6.51 -8.59 -6.69
N ALA A 3 -6.17 -7.70 -7.61
CA ALA A 3 -5.66 -6.40 -7.23
C ALA A 3 -6.63 -5.74 -6.22
N MET A 4 -6.09 -4.95 -5.31
CA MET A 4 -6.77 -4.25 -4.21
C MET A 4 -7.11 -5.10 -2.98
N ASP A 5 -6.75 -6.39 -2.97
CA ASP A 5 -6.77 -7.20 -1.75
C ASP A 5 -5.63 -6.77 -0.79
N ILE A 6 -5.88 -6.84 0.51
CA ILE A 6 -4.91 -6.54 1.57
C ILE A 6 -4.43 -7.83 2.22
N TYR A 7 -3.13 -8.03 2.26
CA TYR A 7 -2.47 -9.19 2.87
C TYR A 7 -1.53 -8.79 3.98
N ILE A 8 -1.26 -9.70 4.92
CA ILE A 8 -0.09 -9.59 5.79
C ILE A 8 1.13 -10.08 5.01
N ALA A 9 2.11 -9.20 4.83
CA ALA A 9 3.34 -9.48 4.09
C ALA A 9 4.56 -9.09 4.92
N ASP A 10 5.65 -9.84 4.75
CA ASP A 10 6.95 -9.39 5.21
C ASP A 10 7.56 -8.44 4.17
N VAL A 11 7.65 -7.16 4.50
CA VAL A 11 8.08 -6.10 3.57
C VAL A 11 9.38 -5.47 4.07
N PRO A 12 10.44 -5.42 3.22
CA PRO A 12 11.72 -4.81 3.57
C PRO A 12 11.56 -3.31 3.87
N PHE A 13 12.45 -2.78 4.70
CA PHE A 13 12.65 -1.34 4.82
C PHE A 13 13.42 -0.79 3.61
N ASP A 14 13.36 0.53 3.42
CA ASP A 14 14.01 1.18 2.29
C ASP A 14 15.53 1.28 2.47
N ASP A 15 15.98 1.53 3.69
CA ASP A 15 17.36 1.99 3.96
C ASP A 15 18.19 1.04 4.84
N ILE A 16 17.58 -0.06 5.30
CA ILE A 16 18.23 -1.03 6.19
C ILE A 16 17.91 -2.46 5.77
N ASP A 17 18.86 -3.36 5.99
CA ASP A 17 18.69 -4.81 5.76
C ASP A 17 17.86 -5.45 6.88
N LYS A 18 16.62 -4.99 6.99
CA LYS A 18 15.59 -5.54 7.87
C LYS A 18 14.26 -5.53 7.14
N SER A 19 13.37 -6.41 7.55
CA SER A 19 11.99 -6.45 7.09
C SER A 19 11.02 -6.32 8.26
N LYS A 20 9.74 -6.13 7.95
CA LYS A 20 8.68 -6.12 8.95
C LYS A 20 7.40 -6.67 8.35
N VAL A 21 6.81 -7.61 9.08
CA VAL A 21 5.46 -8.12 8.87
C VAL A 21 4.43 -7.02 9.08
N ARG A 22 3.71 -6.66 8.03
CA ARG A 22 2.71 -5.58 8.03
C ARG A 22 1.62 -5.82 6.98
N PRO A 23 0.47 -5.14 7.08
CA PRO A 23 -0.50 -5.14 5.99
C PRO A 23 0.12 -4.51 4.73
N ALA A 24 -0.21 -5.06 3.57
CA ALA A 24 0.27 -4.64 2.26
C ALA A 24 -0.86 -4.76 1.23
N LEU A 25 -0.99 -3.74 0.39
CA LEU A 25 -2.00 -3.66 -0.66
C LEU A 25 -1.47 -4.27 -1.94
N VAL A 26 -2.15 -5.30 -2.49
CA VAL A 26 -1.79 -5.90 -3.78
C VAL A 26 -2.17 -4.96 -4.91
N VAL A 27 -1.20 -4.58 -5.74
CA VAL A 27 -1.41 -3.67 -6.88
C VAL A 27 -1.41 -4.44 -8.20
N LYS A 28 -0.49 -5.40 -8.33
CA LYS A 28 -0.35 -6.22 -9.54
C LYS A 28 0.11 -7.62 -9.16
N VAL A 29 -0.58 -8.62 -9.69
CA VAL A 29 -0.18 -10.03 -9.64
C VAL A 29 0.42 -10.41 -10.99
N SER A 30 1.61 -11.02 -10.97
CA SER A 30 2.29 -11.61 -12.12
C SER A 30 2.64 -13.05 -11.76
N GLN A 31 3.01 -13.91 -12.72
CA GLN A 31 3.14 -15.36 -12.54
C GLN A 31 3.66 -15.81 -11.16
N ASN A 32 4.87 -15.37 -10.76
CA ASN A 32 5.49 -15.77 -9.48
C ASN A 32 5.78 -14.58 -8.53
N ARG A 33 5.24 -13.41 -8.85
CA ARG A 33 5.64 -12.12 -8.27
C ARG A 33 4.42 -11.23 -8.04
N VAL A 34 4.40 -10.54 -6.90
CA VAL A 34 3.32 -9.63 -6.52
C VAL A 34 3.90 -8.27 -6.19
N ASN A 35 3.41 -7.24 -6.85
CA ASN A 35 3.73 -5.86 -6.51
C ASN A 35 2.76 -5.36 -5.46
N VAL A 36 3.28 -4.83 -4.36
CA VAL A 36 2.49 -4.33 -3.24
C VAL A 36 2.88 -2.92 -2.83
N PHE A 37 1.93 -2.15 -2.31
CA PHE A 37 2.21 -0.97 -1.48
C PHE A 37 2.25 -1.35 0.00
N LYS A 38 3.10 -0.69 0.79
CA LYS A 38 3.08 -0.79 2.25
C LYS A 38 1.79 -0.14 2.78
N ILE A 39 1.19 -0.72 3.81
CA ILE A 39 0.19 -0.04 4.63
C ILE A 39 0.80 0.28 5.99
N THR A 40 0.56 1.48 6.48
CA THR A 40 1.13 1.99 7.72
C THR A 40 0.12 2.77 8.53
N SER A 41 0.13 2.60 9.86
CA SER A 41 -0.60 3.49 10.79
C SER A 41 0.26 4.66 11.27
N LYS A 42 1.54 4.72 10.87
CA LYS A 42 2.50 5.74 11.31
C LYS A 42 2.40 6.99 10.42
N TYR A 43 1.53 7.91 10.79
CA TYR A 43 1.35 9.18 10.09
C TYR A 43 1.79 10.40 10.91
N LYS A 44 1.36 10.51 12.18
CA LYS A 44 1.49 11.73 13.01
C LYS A 44 2.90 12.34 13.03
N ASN A 45 3.93 11.50 13.22
CA ASN A 45 5.32 11.93 13.39
C ASN A 45 6.11 11.98 12.06
N LYS A 46 5.45 11.86 10.91
CA LYS A 46 6.11 11.96 9.60
C LYS A 46 6.21 13.42 9.16
N SER A 47 7.27 13.73 8.39
CA SER A 47 7.43 15.04 7.75
C SER A 47 6.27 15.32 6.78
N ASN A 48 6.03 16.59 6.48
CA ASN A 48 4.96 16.97 5.54
C ASN A 48 5.18 16.36 4.15
N VAL A 49 6.43 16.29 3.70
CA VAL A 49 6.82 15.63 2.43
C VAL A 49 6.42 14.15 2.42
N ILE A 50 6.68 13.41 3.51
CA ILE A 50 6.29 11.99 3.60
C ILE A 50 4.77 11.84 3.71
N LYS A 51 4.10 12.69 4.51
CA LYS A 51 2.64 12.65 4.68
C LYS A 51 1.92 12.85 3.35
N GLN A 52 2.44 13.70 2.47
CA GLN A 52 1.90 13.88 1.13
C GLN A 52 1.93 12.59 0.31
N LEU A 53 2.79 11.60 0.59
CA LEU A 53 2.84 10.31 -0.12
C LEU A 53 1.86 9.28 0.45
N TYR A 54 1.13 9.61 1.52
CA TYR A 54 0.31 8.66 2.25
C TYR A 54 -1.17 8.90 1.95
N TYR A 55 -1.77 8.00 1.19
CA TYR A 55 -3.21 8.02 0.95
C TYR A 55 -3.96 7.48 2.19
N PRO A 56 -4.86 8.25 2.83
CA PRO A 56 -5.64 7.77 3.97
C PRO A 56 -6.70 6.76 3.52
N ILE A 57 -6.71 5.56 4.13
CA ILE A 57 -7.76 4.57 3.89
C ILE A 57 -8.98 4.97 4.71
N LYS A 58 -10.04 5.44 4.04
CA LYS A 58 -11.24 5.97 4.69
C LYS A 58 -12.04 4.85 5.36
N GLU A 59 -12.21 3.73 4.67
CA GLU A 59 -13.00 2.60 5.15
C GLU A 59 -12.11 1.48 5.70
N TRP A 60 -11.10 1.84 6.48
CA TRP A 60 -10.08 0.91 6.99
C TRP A 60 -10.68 -0.26 7.80
N LYS A 61 -11.78 -0.05 8.52
CA LYS A 61 -12.48 -1.11 9.27
C LYS A 61 -13.02 -2.20 8.34
N SER A 62 -13.73 -1.82 7.29
CA SER A 62 -14.30 -2.78 6.32
C SER A 62 -13.19 -3.43 5.48
N ALA A 63 -12.04 -2.78 5.33
CA ALA A 63 -10.85 -3.33 4.72
C ALA A 63 -10.08 -4.34 5.61
N GLY A 64 -10.55 -4.61 6.83
CA GLY A 64 -9.97 -5.60 7.75
C GLY A 64 -8.78 -5.09 8.57
N LEU A 65 -8.58 -3.77 8.64
CA LEU A 65 -7.52 -3.15 9.44
C LEU A 65 -8.02 -2.85 10.86
N SER A 66 -7.14 -2.99 11.85
CA SER A 66 -7.50 -2.76 13.26
C SER A 66 -7.49 -1.29 13.67
N HIS A 67 -6.85 -0.40 12.89
CA HIS A 67 -6.69 1.02 13.20
C HIS A 67 -6.64 1.85 11.90
N PRO A 68 -6.90 3.18 11.98
CA PRO A 68 -6.71 4.09 10.87
C PRO A 68 -5.31 3.94 10.27
N SER A 69 -5.26 3.71 8.96
CA SER A 69 -4.01 3.41 8.24
C SER A 69 -3.99 4.10 6.88
N TYR A 70 -2.81 4.11 6.28
CA TYR A 70 -2.52 4.82 5.06
C TYR A 70 -1.82 3.87 4.08
N VAL A 71 -2.14 3.98 2.79
CA VAL A 71 -1.36 3.37 1.71
C VAL A 71 -0.15 4.26 1.47
N ASP A 72 1.04 3.71 1.64
CA ASP A 72 2.30 4.38 1.32
C ASP A 72 2.53 4.29 -0.19
N THR A 73 2.28 5.39 -0.91
CA THR A 73 2.37 5.44 -2.37
C THR A 73 3.77 5.79 -2.88
N HIS A 74 4.76 5.92 -1.98
CA HIS A 74 6.13 6.30 -2.36
C HIS A 74 6.72 5.35 -3.40
N ARG A 75 6.58 4.03 -3.18
CA ARG A 75 7.03 3.00 -4.12
C ARG A 75 6.32 1.67 -3.88
N THR A 76 6.35 0.81 -4.89
CA THR A 76 5.92 -0.58 -4.75
C THR A 76 7.10 -1.50 -4.42
N TYR A 77 6.78 -2.66 -3.84
CA TYR A 77 7.72 -3.74 -3.58
C TYR A 77 7.29 -4.98 -4.34
N ASN A 78 8.24 -5.63 -4.98
CA ASN A 78 8.02 -6.85 -5.73
C ASN A 78 8.41 -8.05 -4.87
N LEU A 79 7.42 -8.84 -4.44
CA LEU A 79 7.59 -9.93 -3.48
C LEU A 79 7.22 -11.29 -4.10
N PRO A 80 7.83 -12.40 -3.64
CA PRO A 80 7.42 -13.74 -4.04
C PRO A 80 5.95 -14.01 -3.75
N GLN A 81 5.21 -14.48 -4.75
CA GLN A 81 3.77 -14.75 -4.64
C GLN A 81 3.45 -15.71 -3.49
N GLU A 82 4.21 -16.79 -3.38
CA GLU A 82 4.08 -17.80 -2.31
C GLU A 82 4.15 -17.20 -0.90
N LYS A 83 4.97 -16.16 -0.69
CA LYS A 83 5.11 -15.51 0.62
C LYS A 83 3.93 -14.63 1.00
N ILE A 84 3.24 -14.06 0.00
CA ILE A 84 2.06 -13.20 0.22
C ILE A 84 0.81 -14.04 0.36
N PHE A 85 0.67 -15.05 -0.50
CA PHE A 85 -0.56 -15.81 -0.69
C PHE A 85 -0.64 -17.09 0.14
N ALA A 86 0.37 -17.36 0.98
CA ALA A 86 0.33 -18.44 1.97
C ALA A 86 -0.80 -18.29 3.01
N LYS A 87 -1.35 -17.09 3.18
CA LYS A 87 -2.48 -16.80 4.10
C LYS A 87 -3.64 -16.18 3.34
N LYS A 88 -4.85 -16.26 3.91
CA LYS A 88 -6.02 -15.55 3.39
C LYS A 88 -5.81 -14.02 3.50
N PRO A 89 -6.41 -13.22 2.59
CA PRO A 89 -6.38 -11.77 2.73
C PRO A 89 -7.06 -11.32 4.03
N LEU A 90 -6.60 -10.19 4.59
CA LEU A 90 -7.28 -9.51 5.69
C LEU A 90 -8.62 -8.92 5.25
N GLY A 91 -8.68 -8.48 3.99
CA GLY A 91 -9.80 -7.77 3.41
C GLY A 91 -9.39 -7.19 2.07
N LYS A 92 -10.11 -6.16 1.63
CA LYS A 92 -9.85 -5.44 0.38
C LYS A 92 -10.20 -3.97 0.55
N LEU A 93 -9.57 -3.09 -0.23
CA LEU A 93 -10.05 -1.71 -0.30
C LEU A 93 -11.47 -1.67 -0.84
N SER A 94 -12.27 -0.74 -0.29
CA SER A 94 -13.59 -0.45 -0.83
C SER A 94 -13.49 0.25 -2.18
N ASP A 95 -14.60 0.30 -2.92
CA ASP A 95 -14.60 0.96 -4.22
C ASP A 95 -14.32 2.46 -4.11
N ILE A 96 -14.78 3.10 -3.02
CA ILE A 96 -14.49 4.50 -2.72
C ILE A 96 -12.99 4.69 -2.51
N ASP A 97 -12.36 3.86 -1.68
CA ASP A 97 -10.92 3.95 -1.41
C ASP A 97 -10.09 3.64 -2.67
N ARG A 98 -10.55 2.73 -3.52
CA ARG A 98 -9.89 2.39 -4.80
C ARG A 98 -9.89 3.56 -5.78
N ILE A 99 -11.04 4.21 -5.97
CA ILE A 99 -11.17 5.36 -6.89
C ILE A 99 -10.29 6.51 -6.40
N GLN A 100 -10.37 6.84 -5.11
CA GLN A 100 -9.61 7.96 -4.58
C GLN A 100 -8.11 7.69 -4.48
N LEU A 101 -7.69 6.45 -4.22
CA LEU A 101 -6.28 6.08 -4.32
C LEU A 101 -5.76 6.28 -5.75
N PHE A 102 -6.56 5.91 -6.75
CA PHE A 102 -6.20 6.14 -8.16
C PHE A 102 -6.06 7.63 -8.46
N GLU A 103 -7.04 8.45 -8.10
CA GLU A 103 -7.01 9.91 -8.26
C GLU A 103 -5.80 10.53 -7.56
N PHE A 104 -5.52 10.11 -6.33
CA PHE A 104 -4.38 10.57 -5.53
C PHE A 104 -3.04 10.29 -6.23
N ILE A 105 -2.87 9.10 -6.82
CA ILE A 105 -1.67 8.74 -7.57
C ILE A 105 -1.58 9.54 -8.89
N GLN A 106 -2.68 9.71 -9.61
CA GLN A 106 -2.71 10.47 -10.87
C GLN A 106 -2.34 11.94 -10.66
N ALA A 107 -2.88 12.59 -9.63
CA ALA A 107 -2.56 13.97 -9.30
C ALA A 107 -1.04 14.16 -9.12
N LYS A 108 -0.39 13.26 -8.39
CA LYS A 108 1.06 13.26 -8.17
C LYS A 108 1.88 13.05 -9.44
N LEU A 109 1.46 12.12 -10.29
CA LEU A 109 2.13 11.89 -11.57
C LEU A 109 2.01 13.12 -12.49
N GLY A 110 0.88 13.84 -12.43
CA GLY A 110 0.69 15.11 -13.12
C GLY A 110 1.62 16.22 -12.61
N GLU A 111 1.78 16.35 -11.29
CA GLU A 111 2.69 17.31 -10.66
C GLU A 111 4.16 17.06 -11.05
N GLN A 112 4.61 15.80 -11.07
CA GLN A 112 5.97 15.43 -11.46
C GLN A 112 6.29 15.76 -12.92
N LYS A 113 5.30 15.71 -13.83
CA LYS A 113 5.47 16.09 -15.24
C LYS A 113 5.57 17.61 -15.43
N ARG A 114 4.99 18.42 -14.54
CA ARG A 114 5.01 19.89 -14.63
C ARG A 114 6.31 20.52 -14.09
N GLN A 115 7.09 19.76 -13.34
CA GLN A 115 8.37 20.21 -12.75
C GLN A 115 9.60 19.78 -13.56
N LYS A 116 9.39 19.09 -14.69
CA LYS A 116 10.43 18.72 -15.67
C LYS A 116 10.28 19.58 -16.91
#